data_AF-A0A066XST7-F1
#
_entry.id   AF-A0A066XST7-F1
#
_cell.length_a   1.000
_cell.length_b   1.000
_cell.length_c   1.000
_cell.angle_alpha   90.00
_cell.angle_beta   90.00
_cell.angle_gamma   90.00
#
_symmetry.space_group_name_H-M   'P 1'
#
loop_
_entity.id
_entity.type
_entity.pdbx_description
1 polymer ?
#
loop_
_entity_poly.entity_id
_entity_poly.type
_entity_poly.pdbx_seq_one_letter_code
_entity_poly.pdbx_strand_id
1 'polypeptide(L)'
;MLGPIETKQHRHDWLTVVLWLAFDKCPNEANNFYLRDISYSTTPGNFDLTQTHILFADDQNGTKTHPILAYDSGESIIPSSSGPDADTLRPPLVGWGTLPDGTKEQLNGIQYENTKVPFSDKNFQSFLDAAYSDAFYKSEPMPSPGECGSDGPPQVGYAPPTSTAPAAKPTGALRR
;
A
#
# COMPACT_ATOMS: atom_id res chain seq x y z
N MET A 1 2.88 -11.79 -33.80
CA MET A 1 3.77 -10.62 -33.94
C MET A 1 3.13 -9.50 -33.14
N LEU A 2 3.52 -9.34 -31.87
CA LEU A 2 3.06 -8.22 -31.04
C LEU A 2 4.06 -7.07 -31.30
N GLY A 3 3.55 -5.91 -31.70
CA GLY A 3 4.38 -4.73 -31.95
C GLY A 3 5.10 -4.26 -30.68
N PRO A 4 6.16 -3.47 -30.80
CA PRO A 4 6.87 -2.92 -29.64
C PRO A 4 5.87 -2.09 -28.81
N ILE A 5 5.79 -2.40 -27.52
CA ILE A 5 5.04 -1.61 -26.56
C ILE A 5 5.87 -0.35 -26.37
N GLU A 6 5.43 0.80 -26.90
CA GLU A 6 6.06 2.08 -26.58
C GLU A 6 5.86 2.36 -25.09
N THR A 7 6.90 2.15 -24.29
CA THR A 7 6.95 2.67 -22.93
C THR A 7 7.18 4.17 -23.02
N LYS A 8 6.13 4.97 -22.85
CA LYS A 8 6.27 6.42 -22.74
C LYS A 8 7.07 6.74 -21.48
N GLN A 9 8.28 7.23 -21.66
CA GLN A 9 9.12 7.69 -20.56
C GLN A 9 8.58 9.02 -20.04
N HIS A 10 8.27 9.07 -18.74
CA HIS A 10 7.81 10.28 -18.06
C HIS A 10 8.93 10.87 -17.20
N ARG A 11 8.94 12.21 -17.03
CA ARG A 11 9.98 12.90 -16.23
C ARG A 11 9.91 12.57 -14.74
N HIS A 12 8.71 12.33 -14.23
CA HIS A 12 8.44 12.10 -12.82
C HIS A 12 7.61 10.83 -12.66
N ASP A 13 7.96 10.04 -11.65
CA ASP A 13 7.22 8.84 -11.27
C ASP A 13 7.20 8.67 -9.74
N TRP A 14 6.17 8.00 -9.23
CA TRP A 14 5.99 7.64 -7.83
C TRP A 14 5.64 6.17 -7.72
N LEU A 15 6.59 5.38 -7.23
CA LEU A 15 6.41 3.96 -6.95
C LEU A 15 5.95 3.76 -5.52
N THR A 16 4.96 2.89 -5.33
CA THR A 16 4.33 2.66 -4.01
C THR A 16 4.20 1.18 -3.73
N VAL A 17 4.51 0.79 -2.51
CA VAL A 17 4.09 -0.48 -1.93
C VAL A 17 3.26 -0.22 -0.70
N VAL A 18 2.24 -1.03 -0.47
CA VAL A 18 1.43 -1.00 0.76
C VAL A 18 1.64 -2.31 1.48
N LEU A 19 2.19 -2.24 2.69
CA LEU A 19 2.37 -3.40 3.56
C LEU A 19 1.14 -3.51 4.47
N TRP A 20 0.41 -4.61 4.36
CA TRP A 20 -0.71 -4.92 5.24
C TRP A 20 -0.20 -5.70 6.43
N LEU A 21 -0.29 -5.12 7.62
CA LEU A 21 0.11 -5.77 8.86
C LEU A 21 -1.11 -6.36 9.56
N ALA A 22 -0.90 -7.51 10.20
CA ALA A 22 -1.85 -8.13 11.11
C ALA A 22 -1.19 -8.34 12.47
N PHE A 23 -1.99 -8.56 13.50
CA PHE A 23 -1.53 -8.90 14.84
C PHE A 23 -2.48 -9.94 15.43
N ASP A 24 -1.94 -10.84 16.23
CA ASP A 24 -2.68 -11.89 16.94
C ASP A 24 -2.57 -11.73 18.47
N LYS A 25 -1.78 -10.76 18.92
CA LYS A 25 -1.45 -10.51 20.32
C LYS A 25 -1.54 -9.03 20.64
N CYS A 26 -1.92 -8.74 21.87
CA CYS A 26 -1.94 -7.39 22.43
C CYS A 26 -0.91 -7.27 23.57
N PRO A 27 -0.37 -6.07 23.86
CA PRO A 27 -0.76 -4.73 23.37
C PRO A 27 -0.24 -4.36 21.97
N ASN A 28 -0.50 -3.13 21.48
CA ASN A 28 -0.03 -2.61 20.18
C ASN A 28 1.49 -2.31 20.17
N GLU A 29 2.31 -3.32 20.44
CA GLU A 29 3.76 -3.26 20.32
C GLU A 29 4.19 -3.71 18.93
N ALA A 30 5.25 -3.10 18.40
CA ALA A 30 5.75 -3.39 17.04
C ALA A 30 6.01 -4.88 16.80
N ASN A 31 6.48 -5.61 17.82
CA ASN A 31 6.78 -7.03 17.76
C ASN A 31 5.54 -7.94 17.69
N ASN A 32 4.34 -7.40 17.93
CA ASN A 32 3.08 -8.14 17.83
C ASN A 32 2.48 -8.06 16.43
N PHE A 33 3.07 -7.25 15.54
CA PHE A 33 2.66 -7.19 14.14
C PHE A 33 3.49 -8.16 13.30
N TYR A 34 2.81 -8.82 12.37
CA TYR A 34 3.43 -9.57 11.28
C TYR A 34 2.87 -9.09 9.95
N LEU A 35 3.66 -9.26 8.89
CA LEU A 35 3.20 -8.94 7.55
C LEU A 35 2.14 -9.95 7.12
N ARG A 36 0.97 -9.45 6.73
CA ARG A 36 -0.10 -10.24 6.14
C ARG A 36 0.07 -10.35 4.64
N ASP A 37 0.24 -9.21 3.97
CA ASP A 37 0.34 -9.14 2.51
C ASP A 37 1.02 -7.84 2.06
N ILE A 38 1.37 -7.74 0.78
CA ILE A 38 1.90 -6.54 0.14
C ILE A 38 1.14 -6.28 -1.15
N SER A 39 0.79 -5.01 -1.37
CA SER A 39 0.24 -4.54 -2.62
C SER A 39 1.26 -3.69 -3.36
N TYR A 40 1.42 -3.95 -4.65
CA TYR A 40 2.49 -3.38 -5.47
C TYR A 40 1.91 -2.43 -6.52
N SER A 41 2.34 -1.17 -6.56
CA SER A 41 1.81 -0.22 -7.55
C SER A 41 2.20 -0.62 -8.97
N THR A 42 1.21 -0.78 -9.85
CA THR A 42 1.44 -1.03 -11.28
C THR A 42 1.41 0.25 -12.10
N THR A 43 0.55 1.19 -11.71
CA THR A 43 0.44 2.55 -12.25
C THR A 43 -0.09 3.48 -11.14
N PRO A 44 -0.05 4.82 -11.32
CA PRO A 44 -0.55 5.74 -10.28
C PRO A 44 -2.00 5.46 -9.86
N GLY A 45 -2.16 4.88 -8.66
CA GLY A 45 -3.46 4.53 -8.07
C GLY A 45 -4.01 3.15 -8.44
N ASN A 46 -3.23 2.29 -9.10
CA ASN A 46 -3.58 0.88 -9.33
C ASN A 46 -2.52 -0.04 -8.74
N PHE A 47 -2.95 -1.21 -8.27
CA PHE A 47 -2.11 -2.17 -7.57
C PHE A 47 -2.29 -3.59 -8.07
N ASP A 48 -1.20 -4.35 -8.08
CA ASP A 48 -1.23 -5.81 -8.11
C ASP A 48 -1.44 -6.32 -6.67
N LEU A 49 -2.52 -7.07 -6.49
CA LEU A 49 -2.98 -7.63 -5.22
C LEU A 49 -2.82 -9.17 -5.18
N THR A 50 -2.17 -9.75 -6.20
CA THR A 50 -2.12 -11.19 -6.43
C THR A 50 -0.76 -11.81 -6.13
N GLN A 51 0.26 -10.99 -5.92
CA GLN A 51 1.62 -11.44 -5.62
C GLN A 51 1.73 -11.89 -4.17
N THR A 52 1.83 -13.20 -3.94
CA THR A 52 1.88 -13.77 -2.59
C THR A 52 3.27 -14.21 -2.17
N HIS A 53 4.26 -14.20 -3.06
CA HIS A 53 5.63 -14.60 -2.74
C HIS A 53 6.46 -13.39 -2.33
N ILE A 54 6.87 -13.36 -1.06
CA ILE A 54 7.64 -12.26 -0.49
C ILE A 54 8.93 -12.83 0.10
N LEU A 55 10.07 -12.41 -0.44
CA LEU A 55 11.36 -12.63 0.18
C LEU A 55 11.63 -11.52 1.19
N PHE A 56 12.32 -11.85 2.27
CA PHE A 56 12.64 -10.92 3.34
C PHE A 56 14.14 -10.89 3.60
N ALA A 57 14.66 -9.69 3.81
CA ALA A 57 15.96 -9.48 4.41
C ALA A 57 15.81 -9.35 5.93
N ASP A 58 16.90 -9.70 6.62
CA ASP A 58 16.98 -9.59 8.07
C ASP A 58 17.18 -8.12 8.51
N ASP A 59 16.60 -7.79 9.66
CA ASP A 59 16.94 -6.62 10.44
C ASP A 59 18.31 -6.78 11.14
N GLN A 60 18.68 -5.80 11.96
CA GLN A 60 19.96 -5.81 12.69
C GLN A 60 20.06 -6.95 13.72
N ASN A 61 18.94 -7.56 14.10
CA ASN A 61 18.84 -8.63 15.09
C ASN A 61 18.63 -10.02 14.44
N GLY A 62 18.65 -10.12 13.11
CA GLY A 62 18.41 -11.38 12.40
C GLY A 62 16.93 -11.71 12.17
N THR A 63 16.02 -10.75 12.39
CA THR A 63 14.57 -10.93 12.19
C THR A 63 14.17 -10.55 10.77
N LYS A 64 13.48 -11.45 10.07
CA LYS A 64 12.98 -11.24 8.70
C LYS A 64 11.80 -10.27 8.66
N THR A 65 12.07 -8.98 8.56
CA THR A 65 11.05 -7.92 8.60
C THR A 65 11.07 -6.99 7.39
N HIS A 66 12.10 -7.06 6.54
CA HIS A 66 12.28 -6.14 5.42
C HIS A 66 11.93 -6.85 4.11
N PRO A 67 10.76 -6.64 3.51
CA PRO A 67 10.44 -7.25 2.23
C PRO A 67 11.42 -6.77 1.15
N ILE A 68 11.84 -7.70 0.29
CA ILE A 68 12.79 -7.44 -0.78
C ILE A 68 11.99 -7.17 -2.06
N LEU A 69 12.19 -5.98 -2.59
CA LEU A 69 11.50 -5.47 -3.76
C LEU A 69 12.49 -5.39 -4.91
N ALA A 70 12.04 -5.73 -6.11
CA ALA A 70 12.79 -5.49 -7.33
C ALA A 70 12.15 -4.33 -8.10
N TYR A 71 13.02 -3.53 -8.69
CA TYR A 71 12.66 -2.46 -9.60
C TYR A 71 13.68 -2.46 -10.72
N ASP A 72 13.23 -2.80 -11.93
CA ASP A 72 14.01 -2.57 -13.14
C ASP A 72 13.51 -1.27 -13.78
N SER A 73 14.46 -0.46 -14.26
CA SER A 73 14.21 0.90 -14.72
C SER A 73 13.11 0.97 -15.77
N GLY A 74 11.93 1.47 -15.39
CA GLY A 74 10.76 1.62 -16.26
C GLY A 74 9.70 0.52 -16.10
N GLU A 75 9.91 -0.46 -15.22
CA GLU A 75 8.89 -1.44 -14.82
C GLU A 75 8.23 -1.08 -13.48
N SER A 76 7.08 -1.71 -13.21
CA SER A 76 6.44 -1.62 -11.90
C SER A 76 7.33 -2.21 -10.81
N ILE A 77 7.19 -1.71 -9.58
CA ILE A 77 7.83 -2.35 -8.43
C ILE A 77 7.18 -3.73 -8.21
N ILE A 78 8.00 -4.77 -8.02
CA ILE A 78 7.53 -6.16 -7.89
C ILE A 78 8.26 -6.87 -6.73
N PRO A 79 7.76 -8.02 -6.25
CA PRO A 79 8.54 -8.85 -5.34
C PRO A 79 9.84 -9.32 -6.01
N SER A 80 10.93 -9.34 -5.25
CA SER A 80 12.19 -9.89 -5.76
C SER A 80 12.12 -11.41 -5.95
N SER A 81 12.72 -11.92 -7.03
CA SER A 81 12.90 -13.36 -7.26
C SER A 81 14.13 -13.96 -6.57
N SER A 82 14.98 -13.12 -5.99
CA SER A 82 16.22 -13.53 -5.32
C SER A 82 16.42 -12.80 -3.99
N GLY A 83 17.24 -13.39 -3.11
CA GLY A 83 17.64 -12.76 -1.85
C GLY A 83 18.45 -11.47 -2.07
N PRO A 84 18.79 -10.77 -0.98
CA PRO A 84 19.53 -9.52 -1.08
C PRO A 84 20.95 -9.80 -1.58
N ASP A 85 21.45 -8.91 -2.43
CA ASP A 85 22.77 -8.94 -3.04
C ASP A 85 23.58 -7.67 -2.71
N ALA A 86 24.72 -7.50 -3.37
CA ALA A 86 25.60 -6.35 -3.16
C ALA A 86 24.97 -5.01 -3.61
N ASP A 87 23.99 -5.04 -4.51
CA ASP A 87 23.35 -3.85 -5.08
C ASP A 87 22.02 -3.51 -4.38
N THR A 88 21.59 -4.33 -3.42
CA THR A 88 20.36 -4.11 -2.66
C THR A 88 20.44 -2.84 -1.83
N LEU A 89 19.55 -1.89 -2.13
CA LEU A 89 19.51 -0.58 -1.47
C LEU A 89 18.63 -0.61 -0.20
N ARG A 90 19.05 0.15 0.81
CA ARG A 90 18.24 0.50 2.00
C ARG A 90 18.20 2.02 2.15
N PRO A 91 17.39 2.73 1.35
CA PRO A 91 17.31 4.18 1.40
C PRO A 91 16.87 4.68 2.79
N PRO A 92 17.32 5.86 3.24
CA PRO A 92 16.80 6.49 4.44
C PRO A 92 15.28 6.68 4.34
N LEU A 93 14.55 6.21 5.35
CA LEU A 93 13.11 6.38 5.44
C LEU A 93 12.77 7.66 6.21
N VAL A 94 11.87 8.46 5.65
CA VAL A 94 11.31 9.65 6.31
C VAL A 94 9.80 9.47 6.40
N GLY A 95 9.26 9.52 7.61
CA GLY A 95 7.82 9.38 7.83
C GLY A 95 7.08 10.69 7.52
N TRP A 96 5.89 10.61 6.91
CA TRP A 96 5.05 11.78 6.58
C TRP A 96 4.89 12.74 7.78
N GLY A 97 4.59 12.20 8.97
CA GLY A 97 4.43 12.99 10.19
C GLY A 97 5.67 13.78 10.61
N THR A 98 6.87 13.33 10.21
CA THR A 98 8.15 13.96 10.55
C THR A 98 8.58 15.06 9.57
N LEU A 99 7.89 15.20 8.43
CA LEU A 99 8.22 16.23 7.45
C LEU A 99 7.87 17.63 7.96
N PRO A 100 8.69 18.66 7.64
CA PRO A 100 8.32 20.05 7.87
C PRO A 100 7.04 20.43 7.14
N ASP A 101 6.26 21.35 7.70
CA ASP A 101 4.95 21.73 7.15
C ASP A 101 5.05 22.25 5.72
N GLY A 102 6.04 23.10 5.41
CA GLY A 102 6.26 23.57 4.04
C GLY A 102 6.57 22.45 3.03
N THR A 103 7.14 21.33 3.47
CA THR A 103 7.35 20.16 2.60
C THR A 103 6.03 19.42 2.37
N LYS A 104 5.21 19.25 3.41
CA LYS A 104 3.88 18.64 3.29
C LYS A 104 2.99 19.47 2.35
N GLU A 105 2.99 20.79 2.52
CA GLU A 105 2.25 21.71 1.64
C GLU A 105 2.66 21.57 0.17
N GLN A 106 3.96 21.52 -0.11
CA GLN A 106 4.46 21.31 -1.48
C GLN A 106 4.03 19.95 -2.05
N LEU A 107 4.18 18.87 -1.29
CA LEU A 107 3.81 17.53 -1.74
C LEU A 107 2.30 17.34 -1.90
N ASN A 108 1.50 18.08 -1.14
CA ASN A 108 0.04 18.15 -1.30
C ASN A 108 -0.38 18.98 -2.53
N GLY A 109 0.35 20.06 -2.83
CA GLY A 109 -0.01 21.03 -3.86
C GLY A 109 0.61 20.79 -5.24
N ILE A 110 1.69 20.02 -5.33
CA ILE A 110 2.40 19.78 -6.59
C ILE A 110 1.52 19.03 -7.59
N GLN A 111 1.58 19.46 -8.85
CA GLN A 111 0.91 18.81 -9.96
C GLN A 111 1.95 18.22 -10.91
N TYR A 112 1.89 16.90 -11.08
CA TYR A 112 2.63 16.21 -12.12
C TYR A 112 1.67 15.85 -13.26
N GLU A 113 2.21 15.80 -14.47
CA GLU A 113 1.40 15.52 -15.68
C GLU A 113 0.90 14.06 -15.70
N ASN A 114 1.74 13.11 -15.28
CA ASN A 114 1.50 11.67 -15.46
C ASN A 114 1.56 10.87 -14.15
N THR A 115 1.67 11.52 -13.00
CA THR A 115 1.75 10.85 -11.70
C THR A 115 1.15 11.74 -10.60
N LYS A 116 1.09 11.25 -9.37
CA LYS A 116 0.62 11.98 -8.19
C LYS A 116 1.32 11.43 -6.96
N VAL A 117 1.56 12.29 -5.97
CA VAL A 117 2.16 11.86 -4.69
C VAL A 117 1.17 10.89 -4.00
N PRO A 118 1.54 9.63 -3.76
CA PRO A 118 0.60 8.59 -3.33
C PRO A 118 0.20 8.73 -1.86
N PHE A 119 1.10 9.27 -1.04
CA PHE A 119 0.92 9.45 0.41
C PHE A 119 0.54 10.88 0.82
N SER A 120 0.19 11.75 -0.13
CA SER A 120 -0.32 13.08 0.19
C SER A 120 -1.71 12.99 0.82
N ASP A 121 -2.11 14.00 1.58
CA ASP A 121 -3.37 13.97 2.35
C ASP A 121 -4.60 13.74 1.47
N LYS A 122 -4.57 14.28 0.24
CA LYS A 122 -5.65 14.12 -0.76
C LYS A 122 -5.73 12.72 -1.36
N ASN A 123 -4.59 12.04 -1.47
CA ASN A 123 -4.49 10.79 -2.24
C ASN A 123 -4.43 9.56 -1.35
N PHE A 124 -3.92 9.67 -0.12
CA PHE A 124 -3.58 8.56 0.77
C PHE A 124 -4.69 7.51 0.88
N GLN A 125 -5.91 7.93 1.24
CA GLN A 125 -7.02 6.98 1.40
C GLN A 125 -7.37 6.29 0.08
N SER A 126 -7.45 7.03 -1.03
CA SER A 126 -7.77 6.43 -2.33
C SER A 126 -6.73 5.41 -2.81
N PHE A 127 -5.45 5.62 -2.46
CA PHE A 127 -4.39 4.66 -2.74
C PHE A 127 -4.49 3.44 -1.84
N LEU A 128 -4.79 3.63 -0.54
CA LEU A 128 -5.04 2.50 0.37
C LEU A 128 -6.25 1.66 -0.08
N ASP A 129 -7.34 2.29 -0.47
CA ASP A 129 -8.55 1.60 -0.96
C ASP A 129 -8.23 0.78 -2.22
N ALA A 130 -7.46 1.35 -3.16
CA ALA A 130 -7.04 0.66 -4.38
C ALA A 130 -6.04 -0.47 -4.11
N ALA A 131 -5.27 -0.38 -3.03
CA ALA A 131 -4.33 -1.39 -2.58
C ALA A 131 -4.99 -2.48 -1.71
N TYR A 132 -6.28 -2.38 -1.39
CA TYR A 132 -6.92 -3.29 -0.45
C TYR A 132 -7.56 -4.51 -1.14
N SER A 133 -7.48 -5.67 -0.49
CA SER A 133 -8.22 -6.88 -0.85
C SER A 133 -8.74 -7.57 0.40
N ASP A 134 -10.04 -7.90 0.42
CA ASP A 134 -10.62 -8.75 1.48
C ASP A 134 -9.89 -10.10 1.59
N ALA A 135 -9.28 -10.58 0.50
CA ALA A 135 -8.59 -11.86 0.47
C ALA A 135 -7.43 -11.94 1.47
N PHE A 136 -6.80 -10.79 1.78
CA PHE A 136 -5.71 -10.70 2.75
C PHE A 136 -6.14 -11.18 4.15
N TYR A 137 -7.43 -11.18 4.47
CA TYR A 137 -7.95 -11.48 5.80
C TYR A 137 -8.91 -12.68 5.86
N LYS A 138 -9.04 -13.45 4.77
CA LYS A 138 -10.02 -14.56 4.69
C LYS A 138 -9.59 -15.87 5.37
N SER A 139 -8.33 -16.04 5.76
CA SER A 139 -7.78 -17.36 6.08
C SER A 139 -7.35 -17.60 7.53
N GLU A 140 -7.44 -16.65 8.46
CA GLU A 140 -6.96 -16.87 9.84
C GLU A 140 -7.90 -16.21 10.87
N PRO A 141 -8.15 -16.85 12.04
CA PRO A 141 -8.95 -16.26 13.09
C PRO A 141 -8.25 -15.00 13.61
N MET A 142 -8.92 -13.85 13.50
CA MET A 142 -8.54 -12.65 14.25
C MET A 142 -8.54 -12.98 15.75
N PRO A 143 -7.63 -12.38 16.54
CA PRO A 143 -7.63 -12.58 17.98
C PRO A 143 -9.00 -12.26 18.57
N SER A 144 -9.39 -13.04 19.57
CA SER A 144 -10.67 -12.93 20.24
C SER A 144 -10.91 -11.47 20.67
N PRO A 145 -12.08 -10.85 20.40
CA PRO A 145 -12.36 -9.45 20.74
C PRO A 145 -12.20 -9.05 22.22
N GLY A 146 -11.94 -10.01 23.12
CA GLY A 146 -11.77 -9.80 24.56
C GLY A 146 -10.33 -9.91 25.09
N GLU A 147 -9.34 -10.25 24.25
CA GLU A 147 -7.93 -10.38 24.69
C GLU A 147 -7.13 -9.09 24.51
N CYS A 148 -7.57 -8.26 23.58
CA CYS A 148 -7.13 -6.89 23.44
C CYS A 148 -8.09 -6.03 24.26
N GLY A 149 -7.63 -5.48 25.38
CA GLY A 149 -8.42 -4.52 26.17
C GLY A 149 -9.00 -3.42 25.27
N SER A 150 -10.07 -2.78 25.72
CA SER A 150 -10.80 -1.72 25.01
C SER A 150 -9.96 -0.50 24.58
N ASP A 151 -8.67 -0.50 24.88
CA ASP A 151 -7.67 0.41 24.35
C ASP A 151 -7.29 -0.04 22.93
N GLY A 152 -8.26 0.07 22.01
CA GLY A 152 -7.97 -0.03 20.59
C GLY A 152 -6.82 0.92 20.21
N PRO A 153 -6.12 0.69 19.08
CA PRO A 153 -5.17 1.67 18.56
C PRO A 153 -5.84 3.06 18.58
N PRO A 154 -5.13 4.14 18.97
CA PRO A 154 -5.72 5.47 19.00
C PRO A 154 -6.46 5.67 17.69
N GLN A 155 -7.78 5.77 17.78
CA GLN A 155 -8.65 6.01 16.65
C GLN A 155 -8.30 7.42 16.16
N VAL A 156 -7.27 7.54 15.31
CA VAL A 156 -7.24 8.62 14.33
C VAL A 156 -8.54 8.45 13.57
N GLY A 157 -9.48 9.37 13.79
CA GLY A 157 -10.91 9.18 13.54
C GLY A 157 -11.26 8.79 12.11
N TYR A 158 -11.14 7.50 11.80
CA TYR A 158 -11.74 6.88 10.64
C TYR A 158 -13.19 6.58 10.99
N ALA A 159 -14.07 7.55 10.72
CA ALA A 159 -15.46 7.21 10.50
C ALA A 159 -15.51 6.29 9.26
N PRO A 160 -16.10 5.09 9.33
CA PRO A 160 -16.34 4.30 8.13
C PRO A 160 -17.12 5.17 7.13
N PRO A 161 -16.82 5.12 5.82
CA PRO A 161 -17.57 5.89 4.85
C PRO A 161 -19.03 5.49 4.94
N THR A 162 -19.87 6.40 5.42
CA THR A 162 -21.32 6.27 5.36
C THR A 162 -21.67 6.21 3.88
N SER A 163 -21.87 5.00 3.36
CA SER A 163 -22.32 4.76 1.99
C SER A 163 -23.65 5.48 1.78
N THR A 164 -23.55 6.71 1.30
CA THR A 164 -24.65 7.50 0.79
C THR A 164 -24.49 7.57 -0.73
N ALA A 165 -24.24 6.41 -1.36
CA ALA A 165 -24.47 6.28 -2.78
C ALA A 165 -26.01 6.31 -2.97
N PRO A 166 -26.57 7.30 -3.69
CA PRO A 166 -27.98 7.25 -4.05
C PRO A 166 -28.23 6.00 -4.88
N ALA A 167 -29.23 5.22 -4.47
CA ALA A 167 -29.68 4.04 -5.20
C ALA A 167 -29.90 4.41 -6.67
N ALA A 168 -29.20 3.72 -7.57
CA ALA A 168 -29.43 3.83 -9.00
C ALA A 168 -30.90 3.47 -9.28
N LYS A 169 -31.65 4.41 -9.86
CA LYS A 169 -32.99 4.14 -10.38
C LYS A 169 -32.90 3.00 -11.40
N PRO A 170 -33.78 1.99 -11.34
CA PRO A 170 -33.85 0.99 -12.39
C PRO A 170 -34.34 1.65 -13.67
N THR A 171 -33.46 1.72 -14.68
CA THR A 171 -33.83 2.14 -16.03
C THR A 171 -34.72 1.06 -16.63
N GLY A 172 -36.02 1.34 -16.67
CA GLY A 172 -37.01 0.47 -17.30
C GLY A 172 -36.67 0.20 -18.77
N ALA A 173 -36.89 -1.04 -19.16
CA ALA A 173 -36.75 -1.55 -20.52
C ALA A 173 -37.44 -0.66 -21.55
N LEU A 174 -36.68 -0.18 -22.54
CA LEU A 174 -37.25 0.21 -23.83
C LEU A 174 -37.81 -1.06 -24.50
N ARG A 175 -39.13 -1.19 -24.52
CA ARG A 175 -39.81 -2.06 -25.48
C ARG A 175 -39.70 -1.41 -26.87
N ARG A 176 -39.25 -2.21 -27.84
CA ARG A 176 -39.51 -1.97 -29.26
C ARG A 176 -40.96 -2.31 -29.56
#